data_AF-A0A538DNF4-F1
#
_entry.id   AF-A0A538DNF4-F1
#
_cell.length_a   1.000
_cell.length_b   1.000
_cell.length_c   1.000
_cell.angle_alpha   90.00
_cell.angle_beta   90.00
_cell.angle_gamma   90.00
#
_symmetry.space_group_name_H-M   'P 1'
#
loop_
_entity.id
_entity.type
_entity.pdbx_description
1 polymer ?
#
loop_
_entity_poly.entity_id
_entity_poly.type
_entity_poly.pdbx_seq_one_letter_code
_entity_poly.pdbx_strand_id
1 'polypeptide(L)'
;MNQTESENCMLRLAARGKTESCPHERCSFWEPGGAVVQGGCLIERLGVDVRLPGLAAYLLETRERLDQARDLVEAERAHNEFSRRIGREL
;
A
#
# COMPACT_ATOMS: atom_id res chain seq x y z
N MET A 1 11.53 23.04 2.63
CA MET A 1 10.31 22.99 3.45
C MET A 1 9.69 21.63 3.19
N ASN A 2 9.84 20.68 4.12
CA ASN A 2 9.41 19.28 3.96
C ASN A 2 8.05 19.08 4.61
N GLN A 3 7.01 19.03 3.78
CA GLN A 3 5.66 18.57 4.10
C GLN A 3 5.32 17.77 2.83
N THR A 4 5.22 16.44 2.81
CA THR A 4 4.19 15.63 3.48
C THR A 4 4.60 14.14 3.36
N GLU A 5 5.42 13.61 4.26
CA GLU A 5 5.29 12.18 4.59
C GLU A 5 4.26 12.17 5.71
N SER A 6 3.02 11.81 5.40
CA SER A 6 2.15 11.41 6.50
C SER A 6 2.75 10.12 7.03
N GLU A 7 3.49 10.20 8.14
CA GLU A 7 4.01 9.03 8.86
C GLU A 7 2.90 8.02 9.15
N ASN A 8 1.64 8.48 9.14
CA ASN A 8 0.46 7.71 9.40
C ASN A 8 -0.46 7.60 8.17
N CYS A 9 -1.12 6.45 8.01
CA CYS A 9 -2.11 6.24 6.98
C CYS A 9 -3.40 7.02 7.27
N MET A 10 -3.67 8.07 6.48
CA MET A 10 -4.89 8.87 6.63
C MET A 10 -6.19 8.06 6.44
N LEU A 11 -6.20 7.05 5.57
CA LEU A 11 -7.38 6.19 5.40
C LEU A 11 -7.71 5.41 6.66
N ARG A 12 -6.69 4.89 7.35
CA ARG A 12 -6.88 4.13 8.60
C ARG A 12 -7.43 5.02 9.70
N LEU A 13 -6.91 6.25 9.77
CA LEU A 13 -7.37 7.26 10.71
C LEU A 13 -8.81 7.68 10.40
N ALA A 14 -9.12 8.06 9.15
CA ALA A 14 -10.43 8.55 8.76
C ALA A 14 -11.52 7.46 8.83
N ALA A 15 -11.21 6.22 8.41
CA ALA A 15 -12.20 5.15 8.36
C ALA A 15 -12.42 4.43 9.70
N ARG A 16 -11.36 4.28 10.52
CA ARG A 16 -11.40 3.44 11.73
C ARG A 16 -10.96 4.19 12.99
N GLY A 17 -10.58 5.47 12.91
CA GLY A 17 -10.04 6.22 14.04
C GLY A 17 -8.70 5.66 14.56
N LYS A 18 -7.98 4.89 13.74
CA LYS A 18 -6.75 4.20 14.15
C LYS A 18 -5.54 4.81 13.46
N THR A 19 -4.52 5.12 14.25
CA THR A 19 -3.20 5.46 13.75
C THR A 19 -2.49 4.18 13.32
N GLU A 20 -1.97 4.17 12.09
CA GLU A 20 -1.18 3.09 11.50
C GLU A 20 -0.05 3.76 10.74
N SER A 21 1.20 3.32 10.93
CA SER A 21 2.33 3.85 10.15
C SER A 21 2.16 3.57 8.66
N CYS A 22 2.57 4.51 7.81
CA CYS A 22 2.48 4.35 6.36
C CYS A 22 3.33 3.15 5.90
N PRO A 23 2.76 2.17 5.14
CA PRO A 23 3.53 1.03 4.64
C PRO A 23 4.46 1.38 3.46
N HIS A 24 4.42 2.62 2.96
CA HIS A 24 5.16 3.09 1.78
C HIS A 24 5.01 2.13 0.59
N GLU A 25 6.11 1.64 0.02
CA GLU A 25 6.12 0.73 -1.14
C GLU A 25 5.31 -0.56 -0.96
N ARG A 26 4.98 -0.92 0.29
CA ARG A 26 4.09 -2.05 0.60
C ARG A 26 2.61 -1.67 0.56
N CYS A 27 2.24 -0.42 0.34
CA CYS A 27 0.85 0.00 0.18
C CYS A 27 0.46 -0.04 -1.29
N SER A 28 -0.68 -0.64 -1.63
CA SER A 28 -1.20 -0.67 -3.00
C SER A 28 -1.58 0.70 -3.58
N PHE A 29 -1.66 1.74 -2.74
CA PHE A 29 -1.87 3.14 -3.17
C PHE A 29 -0.59 3.98 -3.16
N TRP A 30 0.57 3.36 -2.92
CA TRP A 30 1.84 4.06 -3.04
C TRP A 30 2.24 4.17 -4.51
N GLU A 31 2.51 5.39 -4.95
CA GLU A 31 3.11 5.64 -6.25
C GLU A 31 4.60 5.85 -6.08
N PRO A 32 5.44 5.05 -6.80
CA PRO A 32 6.87 5.24 -6.76
C PRO A 32 7.23 6.61 -7.34
N GLY A 33 8.20 7.25 -6.72
CA GLY A 33 8.78 8.48 -7.24
C GLY A 33 9.63 8.24 -8.50
N GLY A 34 10.05 9.34 -9.12
CA GLY A 34 11.04 9.36 -10.19
C GLY A 34 12.25 10.21 -9.82
N ALA A 35 13.16 10.43 -10.77
CA ALA A 35 14.42 11.18 -10.55
C ALA A 35 14.23 12.60 -9.97
N VAL A 36 13.05 13.18 -10.13
CA VAL A 36 12.71 14.56 -9.70
C VAL A 36 11.41 14.64 -8.90
N VAL A 37 10.72 13.53 -8.68
CA VAL A 37 9.42 13.48 -7.98
C VAL A 37 9.53 12.46 -6.85
N GLN A 38 9.26 12.87 -5.61
CA GLN A 38 9.21 11.93 -4.49
C GLN A 38 8.02 10.99 -4.64
N GLY A 39 8.19 9.74 -4.18
CA GLY A 39 7.07 8.80 -4.07
C GLY A 39 6.07 9.29 -3.03
N GLY A 40 4.83 8.84 -3.15
CA GLY A 40 3.78 9.33 -2.27
C GLY A 40 2.50 8.51 -2.33
N CYS A 41 1.58 8.84 -1.42
CA CYS A 41 0.25 8.26 -1.40
C CYS A 41 -0.60 8.85 -2.54
N LEU A 42 -1.11 8.01 -3.43
CA LEU A 42 -2.01 8.40 -4.52
C LEU A 42 -3.22 9.20 -4.01
N ILE A 43 -3.78 8.80 -2.87
CA ILE A 43 -4.96 9.43 -2.27
C ILE A 43 -4.67 10.88 -1.84
N GLU A 44 -3.47 11.12 -1.30
CA GLU A 44 -3.01 12.46 -0.93
C GLU A 44 -2.73 13.30 -2.17
N ARG A 45 -2.04 12.74 -3.17
CA ARG A 45 -1.71 13.43 -4.42
C ARG A 45 -2.95 13.85 -5.20
N LEU A 46 -3.98 13.02 -5.21
CA LEU A 46 -5.26 13.33 -5.84
C LEU A 46 -6.13 14.29 -5.02
N GLY A 47 -5.72 14.65 -3.78
CA GLY A 47 -6.49 15.52 -2.91
C GLY A 47 -7.86 14.95 -2.55
N VAL A 48 -7.98 13.63 -2.43
CA VAL A 48 -9.26 12.97 -2.17
C VAL A 48 -9.77 13.38 -0.79
N ASP A 49 -11.01 13.87 -0.73
CA ASP A 49 -11.64 14.23 0.54
C ASP A 49 -12.13 12.98 1.30
N VAL A 50 -11.25 12.42 2.12
CA VAL A 50 -11.53 11.24 2.96
C VAL A 50 -12.59 11.48 4.05
N ARG A 51 -13.05 12.73 4.24
CA ARG A 51 -14.14 13.05 5.19
C ARG A 51 -15.52 12.75 4.59
N LEU A 52 -15.61 12.50 3.28
CA LEU A 52 -16.86 12.11 2.63
C LEU A 52 -17.39 10.81 3.26
N PRO A 53 -18.66 10.78 3.70
CA PRO A 53 -19.23 9.61 4.36
C PRO A 53 -19.05 8.34 3.54
N GLY A 54 -18.47 7.31 4.16
CA GLY A 54 -18.24 6.00 3.53
C GLY A 54 -17.04 5.92 2.58
N LEU A 55 -16.50 7.04 2.08
CA LEU A 55 -15.41 7.02 1.11
C LEU A 55 -14.11 6.47 1.71
N ALA A 56 -13.73 6.94 2.90
CA ALA A 56 -12.53 6.43 3.58
C ALA A 56 -12.62 4.92 3.86
N ALA A 57 -13.80 4.43 4.25
CA ALA A 57 -14.03 3.01 4.50
C ALA A 57 -13.90 2.19 3.22
N TYR A 58 -14.51 2.64 2.12
CA TYR A 58 -14.42 2.00 0.81
C TYR A 58 -12.98 1.95 0.28
N LEU A 59 -12.26 3.08 0.35
CA LEU A 59 -10.86 3.14 -0.08
C LEU A 59 -9.97 2.25 0.79
N LEU A 60 -10.20 2.22 2.10
CA LEU A 60 -9.46 1.35 3.00
C LEU A 60 -9.70 -0.14 2.69
N GLU A 61 -10.96 -0.53 2.47
CA GLU A 61 -11.29 -1.91 2.09
C GLU A 61 -10.65 -2.29 0.75
N THR A 62 -10.69 -1.36 -0.21
CA THR A 62 -10.06 -1.55 -1.52
C THR A 62 -8.55 -1.74 -1.38
N ARG A 63 -7.88 -0.91 -0.56
CA ARG A 63 -6.46 -1.04 -0.22
C ARG A 63 -6.15 -2.43 0.36
N GLU A 64 -6.90 -2.85 1.38
CA GLU A 64 -6.70 -4.14 2.05
C GLU A 64 -6.83 -5.32 1.08
N ARG A 65 -7.82 -5.27 0.17
CA ARG A 65 -8.02 -6.32 -0.85
C ARG A 65 -6.88 -6.37 -1.86
N LEU A 66 -6.38 -5.22 -2.29
CA LEU A 66 -5.25 -5.13 -3.22
C LEU A 66 -3.96 -5.62 -2.56
N ASP A 67 -3.69 -5.22 -1.32
CA ASP A 67 -2.53 -5.65 -0.56
C ASP A 67 -2.53 -7.19 -0.38
N GLN A 68 -3.68 -7.77 -0.01
CA GLN A 68 -3.83 -9.21 0.12
C GLN A 68 -3.60 -9.96 -1.20
N ALA A 69 -4.14 -9.45 -2.31
CA ALA A 69 -3.94 -10.07 -3.62
C ALA A 69 -2.45 -10.07 -4.02
N ARG A 70 -1.73 -8.96 -3.76
CA ARG A 70 -0.29 -8.88 -4.01
C ARG A 70 0.49 -9.89 -3.16
N ASP A 71 0.16 -9.99 -1.88
CA ASP A 71 0.86 -10.90 -0.96
C ASP A 71 0.69 -12.38 -1.37
N LEU A 72 -0.49 -12.76 -1.87
CA LEU A 72 -0.73 -14.10 -2.42
C LEU A 72 0.15 -14.40 -3.66
N VAL A 73 0.25 -13.43 -4.57
CA VAL A 73 1.11 -13.55 -5.76
C VAL A 73 2.58 -13.69 -5.39
N GLU A 74 3.05 -12.90 -4.42
CA GLU A 74 4.44 -12.99 -3.96
C GLU A 74 4.72 -14.31 -3.22
N ALA A 75 3.76 -14.82 -2.43
CA ALA A 75 3.89 -16.13 -1.79
C ALA A 75 3.98 -17.28 -2.81
N GLU A 76 3.16 -17.24 -3.87
CA GLU A 76 3.21 -18.23 -4.95
C GLU A 76 4.54 -18.16 -5.71
N ARG A 77 5.03 -16.95 -6.02
CA ARG A 77 6.34 -16.75 -6.67
C ARG A 77 7.46 -17.32 -5.81
N ALA A 78 7.49 -17.02 -4.51
CA ALA A 78 8.48 -17.53 -3.58
C ALA A 78 8.45 -19.07 -3.49
N HIS A 79 7.26 -19.67 -3.42
CA HIS A 79 7.11 -21.12 -3.41
C HIS A 79 7.66 -21.76 -4.70
N ASN A 80 7.29 -21.24 -5.86
CA ASN A 80 7.75 -21.74 -7.15
C ASN A 80 9.28 -21.61 -7.30
N GLU A 81 9.85 -20.50 -6.85
CA GLU A 81 11.29 -20.31 -6.85
C GLU A 81 12.00 -21.31 -5.93
N PHE A 82 11.49 -21.53 -4.72
CA PHE A 82 12.02 -22.51 -3.77
C PHE A 82 12.01 -23.92 -4.38
N SER A 83 10.86 -24.36 -4.88
CA SER A 83 10.70 -25.68 -5.50
C SER A 83 11.64 -25.87 -6.70
N ARG A 84 11.82 -24.82 -7.52
CA ARG A 84 12.76 -24.84 -8.65
C ARG A 84 14.23 -24.97 -8.21
N ARG A 85 14.63 -24.32 -7.11
CA ARG A 85 16.02 -24.38 -6.61
C ARG A 85 16.33 -25.76 -6.04
N ILE A 86 15.49 -26.28 -5.15
CA ILE A 86 15.69 -27.60 -4.53
C ILE A 86 15.58 -28.73 -5.57
N GLY A 87 14.64 -28.64 -6.52
CA GLY A 87 14.50 -29.65 -7.58
C GLY A 87 15.63 -29.66 -8.63
N ARG A 88 16.56 -28.69 -8.59
CA ARG A 88 17.80 -28.69 -9.39
C ARG A 88 19.01 -29.19 -8.61
N GLU A 89 18.86 -29.43 -7.30
CA GLU A 89 19.90 -29.94 -6.39
C GLU A 89 19.75 -31.44 -6.11
N LEU A 90 18.77 -32.12 -6.74
CA LEU A 90 18.58 -33.57 -6.78
C LEU A 90 18.82 -34.11 -8.19
#